data_AF-B8L850-F1
#
_entry.id   AF-B8L850-F1
#
_cell.length_a   1.000
_cell.length_b   1.000
_cell.length_c   1.000
_cell.angle_alpha   90.00
_cell.angle_beta   90.00
_cell.angle_gamma   90.00
#
_symmetry.space_group_name_H-M   'P 1'
#
loop_
_entity.id
_entity.type
_entity.pdbx_description
1 polymer ?
#
loop_
_entity_poly.entity_id
_entity_poly.type
_entity_poly.pdbx_seq_one_letter_code
_entity_poly.pdbx_strand_id
1 'polypeptide(L)'
;MLAGDASAQTARAVRATAEMSMVLSGHIEITADGSVSTLVLDQKSMLSPSIASFVEGTIAGWRFEPTLRDGKAVATRAPMHVRLRGKPMADGGYEVSMTSVNFSEYDPKATDSVTDRRMTPPRYPEEVFRNGGQGEVLLMVKVARDGTVADVVAEQVNMAVVGPERTLAKMRDSLAKASVSSARKWTFTPPTTGEDSTRDSWTVRVPVTFALNNDRNAGPERLGRWRVFIPGPRQAVPWRRADPIEQAGSDLLQEGGVYMVDGARRGVRLLTPLEQG
;
A
#
# COMPACT_ATOMS: atom_id res chain seq x y z
N MET A 1 23.89 31.39 -17.81
CA MET A 1 24.03 30.54 -16.61
C MET A 1 22.74 30.35 -15.80
N LEU A 2 21.61 31.01 -16.11
CA LEU A 2 20.42 31.01 -15.24
C LEU A 2 19.53 29.74 -15.28
N ALA A 3 19.69 28.85 -16.27
CA ALA A 3 18.85 27.65 -16.39
C ALA A 3 19.28 26.51 -15.43
N GLY A 4 20.55 26.45 -15.03
CA GLY A 4 21.08 25.43 -14.13
C GLY A 4 20.61 25.60 -12.69
N ASP A 5 20.60 26.83 -12.20
CA ASP A 5 20.21 27.16 -10.82
C ASP A 5 18.72 26.91 -10.57
N ALA A 6 17.84 27.24 -11.52
CA ALA A 6 16.40 27.00 -11.40
C ALA A 6 16.06 25.49 -11.36
N SER A 7 16.77 24.68 -12.15
CA SER A 7 16.59 23.21 -12.15
C SER A 7 17.08 22.58 -10.84
N ALA A 8 18.22 23.03 -10.32
CA ALA A 8 18.76 22.58 -9.04
C ALA A 8 17.85 22.97 -7.86
N GLN A 9 17.30 24.19 -7.88
CA GLN A 9 16.32 24.66 -6.89
C GLN A 9 15.04 23.81 -6.91
N THR A 10 14.53 23.45 -8.09
CA THR A 10 13.35 22.60 -8.24
C THR A 10 13.60 21.17 -7.73
N ALA A 11 14.77 20.59 -8.03
CA ALA A 11 15.13 19.26 -7.54
C ALA A 11 15.35 19.25 -6.01
N ARG A 12 15.88 20.33 -5.42
CA ARG A 12 15.99 20.47 -3.96
C ARG A 12 14.61 20.56 -3.29
N ALA A 13 13.69 21.32 -3.88
CA ALA A 13 12.31 21.38 -3.39
C ALA A 13 11.63 20.01 -3.43
N VAL A 14 11.80 19.25 -4.51
CA VAL A 14 11.30 17.86 -4.61
C VAL A 14 11.98 16.94 -3.57
N ARG A 15 13.29 17.06 -3.32
CA ARG A 15 13.93 16.30 -2.24
C ARG A 15 13.31 16.61 -0.87
N ALA A 16 12.87 17.84 -0.63
CA ALA A 16 12.23 18.21 0.63
C ALA A 16 10.83 17.57 0.80
N THR A 17 10.22 17.08 -0.29
CA THR A 17 8.97 16.29 -0.23
C THR A 17 9.24 14.79 -0.17
N ALA A 18 10.50 14.36 -0.07
CA ALA A 18 10.83 12.95 0.04
C ALA A 18 10.28 12.39 1.36
N GLU A 19 9.72 11.19 1.26
CA GLU A 19 9.20 10.45 2.40
C GLU A 19 9.94 9.14 2.54
N MET A 20 10.03 8.67 3.78
CA MET A 20 10.52 7.34 4.07
C MET A 20 9.34 6.44 4.41
N SER A 21 9.27 5.24 3.83
CA SER A 21 8.36 4.20 4.28
C SER A 21 9.11 2.95 4.71
N MET A 22 8.54 2.24 5.67
CA MET A 22 8.96 0.90 6.07
C MET A 22 7.72 0.05 6.24
N VAL A 23 7.76 -1.16 5.71
CA VAL A 23 6.72 -2.15 5.93
C VAL A 23 7.20 -3.25 6.84
N LEU A 24 6.35 -3.55 7.81
CA LEU A 24 6.53 -4.58 8.80
C LEU A 24 5.42 -5.61 8.62
N SER A 25 5.74 -6.86 8.89
CA SER A 25 4.77 -7.94 8.97
C SER A 25 4.90 -8.66 10.30
N GLY A 26 3.89 -9.45 10.63
CA GLY A 26 3.86 -10.25 11.83
C GLY A 26 2.47 -10.80 12.09
N HIS A 27 2.22 -11.12 13.35
CA HIS A 27 0.89 -11.50 13.82
C HIS A 27 0.63 -10.97 15.21
N ILE A 28 -0.67 -10.83 15.51
CA ILE A 28 -1.16 -10.44 16.83
C ILE A 28 -2.09 -11.53 17.37
N GLU A 29 -2.07 -11.69 18.69
CA GLU A 29 -3.06 -12.45 19.43
C GLU A 29 -4.03 -11.47 20.08
N ILE A 30 -5.31 -11.63 19.78
CA ILE A 30 -6.41 -10.80 20.30
C ILE A 30 -7.21 -11.65 21.28
N THR A 31 -7.44 -11.12 22.47
CA THR A 31 -8.27 -11.75 23.50
C THR A 31 -9.76 -11.69 23.17
N ALA A 32 -10.58 -12.44 23.90
CA ALA A 32 -12.04 -12.40 23.71
C ALA A 32 -12.68 -11.02 23.98
N ASP A 33 -12.04 -10.15 24.77
CA ASP A 33 -12.50 -8.78 25.01
C ASP A 33 -11.99 -7.76 23.98
N GLY A 34 -11.24 -8.22 22.96
CA GLY A 34 -10.73 -7.38 21.87
C GLY A 34 -9.42 -6.66 22.21
N SER A 35 -8.74 -6.96 23.32
CA SER A 35 -7.41 -6.41 23.61
C SER A 35 -6.29 -7.23 22.96
N VAL A 36 -5.15 -6.59 22.66
CA VAL A 36 -3.96 -7.28 22.17
C VAL A 36 -3.23 -7.92 23.35
N SER A 37 -3.05 -9.24 23.32
CA SER A 37 -2.27 -9.95 24.34
C SER A 37 -0.82 -10.19 23.90
N THR A 38 -0.59 -10.40 22.60
CA THR A 38 0.74 -10.69 22.04
C THR A 38 0.91 -10.03 20.69
N LEU A 39 2.11 -9.53 20.44
CA LEU A 39 2.58 -9.11 19.12
C LEU A 39 3.89 -9.84 18.81
N VAL A 40 3.97 -10.42 17.62
CA VAL A 40 5.20 -10.98 17.07
C VAL A 40 5.48 -10.30 15.73
N LEU A 41 6.59 -9.57 15.66
CA LEU A 41 7.07 -8.95 14.43
C LEU A 41 8.02 -9.89 13.69
N ASP A 42 7.77 -10.07 12.40
CA ASP A 42 8.68 -10.79 11.52
C ASP A 42 9.97 -9.98 11.36
N GLN A 43 11.10 -10.68 11.31
CA GLN A 43 12.43 -10.05 11.13
C GLN A 43 12.71 -8.93 12.14
N LYS A 44 12.16 -9.01 13.37
CA LYS A 44 12.38 -8.01 14.45
C LYS A 44 13.85 -7.65 14.65
N SER A 45 14.77 -8.60 14.46
CA SER A 45 16.22 -8.39 14.57
C SER A 45 16.80 -7.39 13.56
N MET A 46 16.08 -7.08 12.49
CA MET A 46 16.46 -6.05 11.52
C MET A 46 16.01 -4.64 11.93
N LEU A 47 15.16 -4.52 12.94
CA LEU A 47 14.64 -3.24 13.41
C LEU A 47 15.60 -2.63 14.44
N SER A 48 15.77 -1.31 14.40
CA SER A 48 16.40 -0.59 15.50
C SER A 48 15.52 -0.70 16.77
N PRO A 49 16.10 -0.73 17.98
CA PRO A 49 15.35 -0.83 19.22
C PRO A 49 14.25 0.23 19.36
N SER A 50 14.50 1.47 18.93
CA SER A 50 13.50 2.56 18.98
C SER A 50 12.26 2.28 18.13
N ILE A 51 12.43 1.80 16.90
CA ILE A 51 11.33 1.44 16.00
C ILE A 51 10.55 0.24 16.54
N ALA A 52 11.24 -0.78 17.04
CA ALA A 52 10.57 -1.93 17.66
C ALA A 52 9.72 -1.50 18.86
N SER A 53 10.28 -0.69 19.77
CA SER A 53 9.55 -0.17 20.93
C SER A 53 8.38 0.74 20.55
N PHE A 54 8.54 1.58 19.52
CA PHE A 54 7.45 2.42 19.00
C PHE A 54 6.27 1.54 18.53
N VAL A 55 6.55 0.57 17.67
CA VAL A 55 5.54 -0.34 17.11
C VAL A 55 4.85 -1.16 18.22
N GLU A 56 5.64 -1.74 19.12
CA GLU A 56 5.11 -2.52 20.25
C GLU A 56 4.25 -1.68 21.19
N GLY A 57 4.70 -0.48 21.54
CA GLY A 57 3.97 0.44 22.40
C GLY A 57 2.65 0.91 21.78
N THR A 58 2.66 1.26 20.49
CA THR A 58 1.45 1.67 19.77
C THR A 58 0.44 0.53 19.68
N ILE A 59 0.88 -0.67 19.28
CA ILE A 59 -0.01 -1.81 19.05
C ILE A 59 -0.57 -2.39 20.36
N ALA A 60 0.19 -2.36 21.46
CA ALA A 60 -0.30 -2.82 22.76
C ALA A 60 -1.55 -2.04 23.23
N GLY A 61 -1.70 -0.78 22.79
CA GLY A 61 -2.86 0.06 23.08
C GLY A 61 -4.11 -0.24 22.23
N TRP A 62 -4.00 -1.08 21.20
CA TRP A 62 -5.09 -1.32 20.27
C TRP A 62 -6.26 -2.10 20.89
N ARG A 63 -7.45 -1.80 20.37
CA ARG A 63 -8.70 -2.51 20.67
C ARG A 63 -9.38 -2.92 19.37
N PHE A 64 -9.90 -4.13 19.37
CA PHE A 64 -10.56 -4.76 18.23
C PHE A 64 -12.02 -5.04 18.55
N GLU A 65 -12.86 -5.10 17.52
CA GLU A 65 -14.21 -5.64 17.64
C GLU A 65 -14.09 -7.12 18.04
N PRO A 66 -14.73 -7.57 19.15
CA PRO A 66 -14.64 -8.95 19.59
C PRO A 66 -15.06 -9.92 18.48
N THR A 67 -14.18 -10.88 18.18
CA THR A 67 -14.49 -11.91 17.19
C THR A 67 -15.45 -12.92 17.80
N LEU A 68 -16.61 -13.12 17.17
CA LEU A 68 -17.63 -14.04 17.65
C LEU A 68 -17.55 -15.39 16.95
N ARG A 69 -17.65 -16.47 17.72
CA ARG A 69 -17.89 -17.84 17.23
C ARG A 69 -19.12 -18.37 17.95
N ASP A 70 -20.15 -18.75 17.18
CA ASP A 70 -21.46 -19.17 17.71
C ASP A 70 -22.07 -18.16 18.71
N GLY A 71 -21.90 -16.86 18.40
CA GLY A 71 -22.38 -15.76 19.24
C GLY A 71 -21.56 -15.49 20.51
N LYS A 72 -20.48 -16.23 20.75
CA LYS A 72 -19.58 -16.04 21.90
C LYS A 72 -18.27 -15.41 21.46
N ALA A 73 -17.80 -14.43 22.22
CA ALA A 73 -16.50 -13.83 21.97
C ALA A 73 -15.37 -14.83 22.22
N VAL A 74 -14.43 -14.94 21.27
CA VAL A 74 -13.30 -15.87 21.33
C VAL A 74 -11.99 -15.16 21.03
N ALA A 75 -10.92 -15.63 21.68
CA ALA A 75 -9.58 -15.19 21.33
C ALA A 75 -9.23 -15.62 19.90
N THR A 76 -8.51 -14.75 19.18
CA THR A 76 -8.25 -14.90 17.75
C THR A 76 -6.84 -14.43 17.42
N ARG A 77 -6.14 -15.21 16.59
CA ARG A 77 -4.86 -14.82 15.99
C ARG A 77 -5.12 -14.20 14.62
N ALA A 78 -4.46 -13.08 14.32
CA ALA A 78 -4.55 -12.42 13.02
C ALA A 78 -3.16 -12.09 12.46
N PRO A 79 -2.93 -12.25 11.15
CA PRO A 79 -1.76 -11.67 10.51
C PRO A 79 -1.84 -10.15 10.59
N MET A 80 -0.70 -9.49 10.47
CA MET A 80 -0.61 -8.04 10.54
C MET A 80 0.47 -7.53 9.60
N HIS A 81 0.10 -6.55 8.77
CA HIS A 81 1.02 -5.74 8.00
C HIS A 81 0.85 -4.29 8.41
N VAL A 82 1.97 -3.62 8.70
CA VAL A 82 1.98 -2.24 9.19
C VAL A 82 2.93 -1.41 8.36
N ARG A 83 2.52 -0.18 8.03
CA ARG A 83 3.41 0.80 7.43
C ARG A 83 3.75 1.89 8.40
N LEU A 84 5.05 2.13 8.46
CA LEU A 84 5.63 3.31 9.07
C LEU A 84 5.97 4.32 7.99
N ARG A 85 5.67 5.59 8.27
CA ARG A 85 6.14 6.74 7.51
C ARG A 85 7.14 7.50 8.35
N GLY A 86 8.29 7.85 7.76
CA GLY A 86 9.27 8.75 8.33
C GLY A 86 9.21 10.09 7.59
N LYS A 87 8.77 11.15 8.27
CA LYS A 87 8.76 12.50 7.74
C LYS A 87 9.97 13.27 8.30
N PRO A 88 10.80 13.90 7.45
CA PRO A 88 11.95 14.65 7.94
C PRO A 88 11.51 15.85 8.80
N MET A 89 12.22 16.06 9.91
CA MET A 89 12.04 17.19 10.82
C MET A 89 13.14 18.24 10.62
N ALA A 90 12.91 19.46 11.12
CA ALA A 90 13.83 20.59 10.95
C ALA A 90 15.19 20.39 11.66
N ASP A 91 15.22 19.57 12.70
CA ASP A 91 16.42 19.21 13.47
C ASP A 91 17.25 18.07 12.84
N GLY A 92 16.83 17.57 11.68
CA GLY A 92 17.47 16.44 11.00
C GLY A 92 17.01 15.07 11.50
N GLY A 93 16.09 15.02 12.48
CA GLY A 93 15.39 13.82 12.89
C GLY A 93 14.27 13.42 11.91
N TYR A 94 13.58 12.33 12.24
CA TYR A 94 12.39 11.89 11.54
C TYR A 94 11.24 11.71 12.52
N GLU A 95 10.10 12.27 12.18
CA GLU A 95 8.83 11.94 12.82
C GLU A 95 8.36 10.61 12.21
N VAL A 96 8.23 9.59 13.06
CA VAL A 96 7.75 8.28 12.65
C VAL A 96 6.29 8.16 13.03
N SER A 97 5.43 7.89 12.04
CA SER A 97 4.00 7.64 12.27
C SER A 97 3.57 6.32 11.63
N MET A 98 2.55 5.70 12.23
CA MET A 98 1.91 4.54 11.63
C MET A 98 0.79 5.01 10.72
N THR A 99 0.98 4.82 9.42
CA THR A 99 0.04 5.34 8.41
C THR A 99 -1.00 4.33 8.01
N SER A 100 -0.66 3.05 8.06
CA SER A 100 -1.59 2.01 7.67
C SER A 100 -1.38 0.69 8.37
N VAL A 101 -2.47 -0.06 8.44
CA VAL A 101 -2.50 -1.44 8.92
C VAL A 101 -3.42 -2.29 8.04
N ASN A 102 -3.04 -3.53 7.82
CA ASN A 102 -3.86 -4.56 7.19
C ASN A 102 -3.75 -5.86 8.00
N PHE A 103 -4.90 -6.50 8.28
CA PHE A 103 -4.98 -7.77 9.00
C PHE A 103 -5.39 -8.96 8.13
N SER A 104 -5.34 -8.77 6.81
CA SER A 104 -5.62 -9.81 5.82
C SER A 104 -4.33 -10.24 5.12
N GLU A 105 -4.25 -11.54 4.82
CA GLU A 105 -3.25 -12.11 3.93
C GLU A 105 -3.91 -12.37 2.57
N TYR A 106 -3.19 -12.09 1.48
CA TYR A 106 -3.68 -12.42 0.15
C TYR A 106 -3.61 -13.94 -0.04
N ASP A 107 -4.77 -14.59 -0.16
CA ASP A 107 -4.87 -16.00 -0.53
C ASP A 107 -5.42 -16.12 -1.97
N PRO A 108 -4.63 -16.57 -2.96
CA PRO A 108 -5.11 -16.73 -4.33
C PRO A 108 -6.21 -17.78 -4.48
N LYS A 109 -6.43 -18.62 -3.46
CA LYS A 109 -7.50 -19.64 -3.41
C LYS A 109 -8.72 -19.19 -2.62
N ALA A 110 -8.72 -17.95 -2.09
CA ALA A 110 -9.85 -17.41 -1.37
C ALA A 110 -11.11 -17.43 -2.26
N THR A 111 -12.23 -17.83 -1.67
CA THR A 111 -13.54 -17.86 -2.36
C THR A 111 -14.44 -16.70 -1.95
N ASP A 112 -14.07 -15.98 -0.89
CA ASP A 112 -14.80 -14.85 -0.32
C ASP A 112 -14.21 -13.51 -0.75
N SER A 113 -13.17 -13.50 -1.59
CA SER A 113 -12.51 -12.31 -2.12
C SER A 113 -12.23 -12.38 -3.63
N VAL A 114 -11.92 -11.23 -4.21
CA VAL A 114 -11.45 -11.17 -5.60
C VAL A 114 -9.99 -11.60 -5.63
N THR A 115 -9.67 -12.61 -6.42
CA THR A 115 -8.30 -13.09 -6.63
C THR A 115 -7.85 -12.89 -8.08
N ASP A 116 -6.54 -12.97 -8.30
CA ASP A 116 -5.99 -12.91 -9.64
C ASP A 116 -6.40 -14.14 -10.47
N ARG A 117 -6.59 -13.94 -11.78
CA ARG A 117 -6.73 -15.02 -12.75
C ARG A 117 -5.73 -14.88 -13.88
N ARG A 118 -5.58 -13.66 -14.40
CA ARG A 118 -4.58 -13.33 -15.42
C ARG A 118 -4.20 -11.86 -15.31
N MET A 119 -3.01 -11.61 -14.79
CA MET A 119 -2.46 -10.27 -14.61
C MET A 119 -1.09 -10.14 -15.28
N THR A 120 -1.07 -10.08 -16.61
CA THR A 120 0.19 -9.89 -17.35
C THR A 120 0.82 -8.54 -16.96
N PRO A 121 2.07 -8.52 -16.45
CA PRO A 121 2.70 -7.29 -16.00
C PRO A 121 2.79 -6.23 -17.11
N PRO A 122 2.70 -4.93 -16.77
CA PRO A 122 2.89 -3.87 -17.76
C PRO A 122 4.31 -3.86 -18.33
N ARG A 123 4.43 -3.55 -19.62
CA ARG A 123 5.74 -3.33 -20.23
C ARG A 123 6.32 -2.02 -19.73
N TYR A 124 7.61 -2.03 -19.40
CA TYR A 124 8.34 -0.83 -19.00
C TYR A 124 8.30 0.21 -20.12
N PRO A 125 7.81 1.45 -19.88
CA PRO A 125 7.90 2.51 -20.86
C PRO A 125 9.36 2.81 -21.21
N GLU A 126 9.71 2.73 -22.48
CA GLU A 126 11.11 2.84 -22.92
C GLU A 126 11.75 4.18 -22.54
N GLU A 127 11.01 5.28 -22.64
CA GLU A 127 11.50 6.60 -22.22
C GLU A 127 11.80 6.65 -20.72
N VAL A 128 10.95 6.04 -19.88
CA VAL A 128 11.16 6.03 -18.43
C VAL A 128 12.36 5.15 -18.09
N PHE A 129 12.47 3.98 -18.73
CA PHE A 129 13.59 3.06 -18.58
C PHE A 129 14.93 3.73 -18.93
N ARG A 130 15.02 4.36 -20.11
CA ARG A 130 16.25 5.03 -20.57
C ARG A 130 16.67 6.19 -19.67
N ASN A 131 15.72 6.86 -19.04
CA ASN A 131 15.97 7.96 -18.11
C ASN A 131 16.15 7.48 -16.65
N GLY A 132 16.23 6.17 -16.42
CA GLY A 132 16.42 5.60 -15.09
C GLY A 132 15.25 5.83 -14.13
N GLY A 133 14.09 6.25 -14.64
CA GLY A 133 12.92 6.54 -13.82
C GLY A 133 12.38 5.25 -13.23
N GLN A 134 12.04 5.23 -11.95
CA GLN A 134 11.56 4.06 -11.23
C GLN A 134 10.45 4.47 -10.28
N GLY A 135 9.53 3.55 -9.97
CA GLY A 135 8.41 3.89 -9.10
C GLY A 135 7.36 2.80 -8.97
N GLU A 136 6.36 3.11 -8.17
CA GLU A 136 5.22 2.25 -7.88
C GLU A 136 3.94 2.96 -8.33
N VAL A 137 3.11 2.26 -9.10
CA VAL A 137 1.79 2.71 -9.52
C VAL A 137 0.75 1.98 -8.69
N LEU A 138 -0.03 2.72 -7.90
CA LEU A 138 -1.18 2.19 -7.19
C LEU A 138 -2.40 2.26 -8.11
N LEU A 139 -2.83 1.13 -8.65
CA LEU A 139 -4.02 1.04 -9.49
C LEU A 139 -5.27 0.77 -8.65
N MET A 140 -6.36 1.44 -9.00
CA MET A 140 -7.70 1.14 -8.53
C MET A 140 -8.48 0.53 -9.68
N VAL A 141 -8.90 -0.72 -9.54
CA VAL A 141 -9.53 -1.53 -10.58
C VAL A 141 -10.94 -1.89 -10.13
N LYS A 142 -11.93 -1.52 -10.93
CA LYS A 142 -13.32 -1.97 -10.76
C LYS A 142 -13.49 -3.28 -11.52
N VAL A 143 -13.66 -4.37 -10.78
CA VAL A 143 -13.86 -5.73 -11.32
C VAL A 143 -15.36 -5.98 -11.45
N ALA A 144 -15.80 -6.37 -12.64
CA ALA A 144 -17.18 -6.73 -12.92
C ALA A 144 -17.52 -8.15 -12.43
N ARG A 145 -18.81 -8.46 -12.36
CA ARG A 145 -19.34 -9.78 -11.97
C ARG A 145 -18.73 -10.97 -12.72
N ASP A 146 -18.33 -10.80 -13.97
CA ASP A 146 -17.72 -11.83 -14.81
C ASP A 146 -16.20 -11.96 -14.65
N GLY A 147 -15.60 -11.15 -13.77
CA GLY A 147 -14.16 -11.09 -13.54
C GLY A 147 -13.38 -10.20 -14.51
N THR A 148 -14.05 -9.51 -15.44
CA THR A 148 -13.40 -8.52 -16.32
C THR A 148 -13.22 -7.17 -15.62
N VAL A 149 -12.35 -6.33 -16.16
CA VAL A 149 -12.16 -4.96 -15.67
C VAL A 149 -13.21 -4.04 -16.28
N ALA A 150 -14.14 -3.55 -15.46
CA ALA A 150 -15.13 -2.55 -15.84
C ALA A 150 -14.51 -1.15 -15.96
N ASP A 151 -13.62 -0.78 -15.03
CA ASP A 151 -12.91 0.49 -15.06
C ASP A 151 -11.59 0.40 -14.30
N VAL A 152 -10.64 1.30 -14.59
CA VAL A 152 -9.34 1.36 -13.92
C VAL A 152 -8.74 2.75 -13.99
N VAL A 153 -8.19 3.20 -12.86
CA VAL A 153 -7.42 4.44 -12.73
C VAL A 153 -6.12 4.19 -11.97
N ALA A 154 -5.11 5.01 -12.22
CA ALA A 154 -3.96 5.11 -11.34
C ALA A 154 -4.29 6.11 -10.23
N GLU A 155 -4.46 5.62 -9.00
CA GLU A 155 -4.76 6.46 -7.83
C GLU A 155 -3.55 7.33 -7.48
N GLN A 156 -2.34 6.76 -7.52
CA GLN A 156 -1.11 7.47 -7.21
C GLN A 156 0.08 6.82 -7.91
N VAL A 157 1.10 7.62 -8.22
CA VAL A 157 2.39 7.13 -8.71
C VAL A 157 3.53 7.70 -7.86
N ASN A 158 4.17 6.84 -7.09
CA ASN A 158 5.27 7.18 -6.20
C ASN A 158 6.59 6.92 -6.93
N MET A 159 7.51 7.88 -6.92
CA MET A 159 8.78 7.77 -7.63
C MET A 159 9.89 7.35 -6.68
N ALA A 160 10.67 6.34 -7.05
CA ALA A 160 11.88 5.92 -6.32
C ALA A 160 13.13 6.73 -6.73
N VAL A 161 12.95 7.74 -7.58
CA VAL A 161 14.01 8.63 -8.05
C VAL A 161 13.69 10.09 -7.74
N VAL A 162 14.73 10.90 -7.65
CA VAL A 162 14.62 12.34 -7.47
C VAL A 162 14.95 13.05 -8.77
N GLY A 163 14.11 13.99 -9.16
CA GLY A 163 14.36 14.89 -10.28
C GLY A 163 13.51 16.15 -10.20
N PRO A 164 13.66 17.09 -11.14
CA PRO A 164 12.74 18.22 -11.25
C PRO A 164 11.30 17.73 -11.40
N GLU A 165 10.35 18.41 -10.75
CA GLU A 165 8.96 17.96 -10.70
C GLU A 165 8.35 17.74 -12.08
N ARG A 166 8.68 18.60 -13.06
CA ARG A 166 8.21 18.44 -14.45
C ARG A 166 8.66 17.12 -15.08
N THR A 167 9.87 16.67 -14.78
CA THR A 167 10.41 15.40 -15.27
C THR A 167 9.72 14.23 -14.58
N LEU A 168 9.57 14.31 -13.24
CA LEU A 168 8.85 13.28 -12.49
C LEU A 168 7.40 13.17 -12.93
N ALA A 169 6.70 14.28 -13.15
CA ALA A 169 5.32 14.29 -13.65
C ALA A 169 5.17 13.57 -14.99
N LYS A 170 6.10 13.76 -15.94
CA LYS A 170 6.12 13.02 -17.21
C LYS A 170 6.35 11.51 -17.01
N MET A 171 7.28 11.14 -16.13
CA MET A 171 7.53 9.74 -15.81
C MET A 171 6.29 9.09 -15.16
N ARG A 172 5.66 9.78 -14.20
CA ARG A 172 4.42 9.33 -13.54
C ARG A 172 3.31 9.07 -14.56
N ASP A 173 3.10 9.99 -15.49
CA ASP A 173 2.10 9.85 -16.55
C ASP A 173 2.38 8.63 -17.46
N SER A 174 3.64 8.45 -17.89
CA SER A 174 4.05 7.30 -18.69
C SER A 174 3.87 5.95 -17.97
N LEU A 175 4.27 5.87 -16.69
CA LEU A 175 4.07 4.68 -15.86
C LEU A 175 2.58 4.39 -15.63
N ALA A 176 1.78 5.41 -15.30
CA ALA A 176 0.35 5.28 -15.11
C ALA A 176 -0.35 4.77 -16.39
N LYS A 177 -0.04 5.36 -17.55
CA LYS A 177 -0.61 4.93 -18.83
C LYS A 177 -0.28 3.49 -19.17
N ALA A 178 0.97 3.07 -18.98
CA ALA A 178 1.37 1.68 -19.20
C ALA A 178 0.60 0.73 -18.29
N SER A 179 0.57 1.02 -16.99
CA SER A 179 -0.15 0.22 -16.00
C SER A 179 -1.64 0.12 -16.29
N VAL A 180 -2.32 1.25 -16.54
CA VAL A 180 -3.75 1.30 -16.89
C VAL A 180 -4.03 0.50 -18.17
N SER A 181 -3.21 0.67 -19.21
CA SER A 181 -3.42 -0.01 -20.49
C SER A 181 -3.31 -1.53 -20.41
N SER A 182 -2.42 -2.04 -19.55
CA SER A 182 -2.28 -3.46 -19.26
C SER A 182 -3.40 -3.95 -18.36
N ALA A 183 -3.75 -3.19 -17.32
CA ALA A 183 -4.78 -3.56 -16.36
C ALA A 183 -6.16 -3.74 -17.01
N ARG A 184 -6.49 -2.95 -18.03
CA ARG A 184 -7.73 -3.14 -18.83
C ARG A 184 -7.86 -4.53 -19.47
N LYS A 185 -6.77 -5.28 -19.60
CA LYS A 185 -6.74 -6.62 -20.19
C LYS A 185 -6.64 -7.74 -19.15
N TRP A 186 -6.56 -7.38 -17.87
CA TRP A 186 -6.51 -8.36 -16.80
C TRP A 186 -7.88 -9.01 -16.59
N THR A 187 -7.84 -10.19 -15.99
CA THR A 187 -9.03 -10.88 -15.51
C THR A 187 -8.80 -11.37 -14.11
N PHE A 188 -9.88 -11.42 -13.35
CA PHE A 188 -9.92 -11.80 -11.96
C PHE A 188 -10.89 -12.97 -11.74
N THR A 189 -10.81 -13.57 -10.56
CA THR A 189 -11.81 -14.52 -10.07
C THR A 189 -12.66 -13.82 -9.02
N PRO A 190 -13.95 -13.54 -9.30
CA PRO A 190 -14.87 -12.97 -8.33
C PRO A 190 -15.13 -13.87 -7.11
N PRO A 191 -15.52 -13.30 -5.96
CA PRO A 191 -15.94 -14.07 -4.80
C PRO A 191 -17.21 -14.87 -5.11
N THR A 192 -17.25 -16.11 -4.64
CA THR A 192 -18.39 -17.03 -4.72
C THR A 192 -19.00 -17.33 -3.35
N THR A 193 -18.34 -16.94 -2.25
CA THR A 193 -18.82 -17.07 -0.87
C THR A 193 -18.75 -15.74 -0.11
N GLY A 194 -19.37 -15.68 1.07
CA GLY A 194 -19.37 -14.48 1.92
C GLY A 194 -20.28 -13.35 1.42
N GLU A 195 -20.31 -12.22 2.16
CA GLU A 195 -21.17 -11.06 1.88
C GLU A 195 -20.92 -10.43 0.51
N ASP A 196 -19.69 -10.58 -0.01
CA ASP A 196 -19.29 -9.98 -1.27
C ASP A 196 -19.69 -10.83 -2.49
N SER A 197 -20.12 -12.07 -2.29
CA SER A 197 -20.49 -13.01 -3.35
C SER A 197 -21.72 -12.62 -4.15
N THR A 198 -22.51 -11.63 -3.73
CA THR A 198 -23.75 -11.19 -4.42
C THR A 198 -23.60 -9.83 -5.10
N ARG A 199 -22.46 -9.15 -4.98
CA ARG A 199 -22.24 -7.83 -5.59
C ARG A 199 -22.08 -7.92 -7.10
N ASP A 200 -22.50 -6.85 -7.80
CA ASP A 200 -22.33 -6.73 -9.26
C ASP A 200 -20.91 -6.31 -9.68
N SER A 201 -20.17 -5.69 -8.76
CA SER A 201 -18.77 -5.31 -8.96
C SER A 201 -18.03 -5.12 -7.64
N TRP A 202 -16.71 -5.11 -7.71
CA TRP A 202 -15.82 -4.90 -6.58
C TRP A 202 -14.71 -3.94 -6.97
N THR A 203 -14.24 -3.13 -6.01
CA THR A 203 -13.03 -2.34 -6.21
C THR A 203 -11.85 -3.06 -5.56
N VAL A 204 -10.82 -3.33 -6.36
CA VAL A 204 -9.53 -3.82 -5.88
C VAL A 204 -8.44 -2.79 -6.12
N ARG A 205 -7.45 -2.77 -5.25
CA ARG A 205 -6.22 -2.03 -5.41
C ARG A 205 -5.11 -3.01 -5.79
N VAL A 206 -4.32 -2.63 -6.78
CA VAL A 206 -3.20 -3.44 -7.29
C VAL A 206 -1.95 -2.56 -7.42
N PRO A 207 -0.88 -2.83 -6.67
CA PRO A 207 0.39 -2.17 -6.87
C PRO A 207 1.12 -2.75 -8.09
N VAL A 208 1.73 -1.87 -8.88
CA VAL A 208 2.64 -2.23 -9.97
C VAL A 208 3.98 -1.55 -9.76
N THR A 209 5.04 -2.33 -9.61
CA THR A 209 6.39 -1.82 -9.39
C THR A 209 7.18 -1.78 -10.70
N PHE A 210 7.82 -0.65 -10.98
CA PHE A 210 8.82 -0.51 -12.03
C PHE A 210 10.19 -0.30 -11.39
N ALA A 211 10.95 -1.38 -11.32
CA ALA A 211 12.29 -1.41 -10.73
C ALA A 211 13.36 -1.68 -11.78
N LEU A 212 14.54 -1.12 -11.59
CA LEU A 212 15.76 -1.54 -12.27
C LEU A 212 16.49 -2.52 -11.34
N ASN A 213 17.05 -3.60 -11.90
CA ASN A 213 17.60 -4.76 -11.16
C ASN A 213 18.63 -4.45 -10.05
N ASN A 214 19.15 -3.23 -9.98
CA ASN A 214 20.19 -2.83 -9.04
C ASN A 214 19.71 -1.87 -7.94
N ASP A 215 18.43 -1.47 -7.90
CA ASP A 215 17.96 -0.43 -6.98
C ASP A 215 17.28 -0.98 -5.73
N ARG A 216 17.88 -0.69 -4.57
CA ARG A 216 17.36 -1.06 -3.24
C ARG A 216 16.09 -0.30 -2.85
N ASN A 217 15.85 0.88 -3.44
CA ASN A 217 14.69 1.72 -3.18
C ASN A 217 13.55 1.45 -4.16
N ALA A 218 13.79 0.79 -5.30
CA ALA A 218 12.77 0.51 -6.30
C ALA A 218 12.38 -0.97 -6.43
N GLY A 219 13.20 -1.91 -5.95
CA GLY A 219 12.88 -3.34 -5.99
C GLY A 219 11.65 -3.75 -5.17
N PRO A 220 11.28 -5.06 -5.20
CA PRO A 220 10.17 -5.60 -4.41
C PRO A 220 10.30 -5.20 -2.95
N GLU A 221 9.17 -4.92 -2.30
CA GLU A 221 9.17 -4.42 -0.93
C GLU A 221 9.88 -5.42 0.01
N ARG A 222 10.92 -4.95 0.70
CA ARG A 222 11.70 -5.75 1.65
C ARG A 222 11.31 -5.36 3.06
N LEU A 223 10.76 -6.32 3.81
CA LEU A 223 10.34 -6.14 5.18
C LEU A 223 11.45 -5.56 6.07
N GLY A 224 11.08 -4.65 6.96
CA GLY A 224 11.99 -4.08 7.96
C GLY A 224 13.08 -3.15 7.41
N ARG A 225 12.94 -2.63 6.19
CA ARG A 225 13.87 -1.65 5.60
C ARG A 225 13.16 -0.36 5.22
N TRP A 226 13.80 0.76 5.55
CA TRP A 226 13.38 2.08 5.07
C TRP A 226 13.64 2.22 3.57
N ARG A 227 12.65 2.75 2.85
CA ARG A 227 12.73 3.15 1.45
C ARG A 227 12.38 4.63 1.34
N VAL A 228 13.17 5.36 0.57
CA VAL A 228 12.88 6.76 0.27
C VAL A 228 12.13 6.83 -1.07
N PHE A 229 11.06 7.61 -1.12
CA PHE A 229 10.33 7.87 -2.35
C PHE A 229 9.83 9.32 -2.40
N ILE A 230 9.52 9.79 -3.60
CA ILE A 230 8.81 11.05 -3.84
C ILE A 230 7.34 10.71 -4.09
N PRO A 231 6.42 11.08 -3.20
CA PRO A 231 5.00 10.81 -3.39
C PRO A 231 4.49 11.50 -4.66
N GLY A 232 3.58 10.83 -5.38
CA GLY A 232 2.79 11.47 -6.45
C GLY A 232 1.55 12.16 -5.89
N PRO A 233 0.93 13.09 -6.64
CA PRO A 233 -0.41 13.55 -6.29
C PRO A 233 -1.39 12.38 -6.34
N ARG A 234 -2.30 12.32 -5.37
CA ARG A 234 -3.41 11.34 -5.36
C ARG A 234 -4.55 11.83 -6.23
N GLN A 235 -5.05 10.97 -7.10
CA GLN A 235 -6.18 11.22 -7.98
C GLN A 235 -7.46 10.66 -7.37
N ALA A 236 -8.58 11.34 -7.62
CA ALA A 236 -9.89 10.83 -7.24
C ALA A 236 -10.25 9.59 -8.06
N VAL A 237 -10.91 8.62 -7.44
CA VAL A 237 -11.42 7.42 -8.11
C VAL A 237 -12.88 7.68 -8.49
N PRO A 238 -13.24 7.82 -9.78
CA PRO A 238 -14.53 8.38 -10.19
C PRO A 238 -15.77 7.64 -9.67
N TRP A 239 -15.66 6.33 -9.44
CA TRP A 239 -16.78 5.48 -9.02
C TRP A 239 -16.91 5.30 -7.50
N ARG A 240 -16.08 5.98 -6.69
CA ARG A 240 -16.17 5.89 -5.22
C ARG A 240 -15.82 7.21 -4.55
N ARG A 241 -16.34 7.41 -3.34
CA ARG A 241 -15.76 8.36 -2.39
C ARG A 241 -14.67 7.63 -1.61
N ALA A 242 -13.55 8.29 -1.39
CA ALA A 242 -12.46 7.69 -0.64
C ALA A 242 -12.72 7.82 0.87
N ASP A 243 -12.50 6.73 1.60
CA ASP A 243 -12.42 6.75 3.07
C ASP A 243 -10.99 7.17 3.48
N PRO A 244 -10.81 8.17 4.37
CA PRO A 244 -9.50 8.58 4.85
C PRO A 244 -8.64 7.44 5.42
N ILE A 245 -9.25 6.43 6.05
CA ILE A 245 -8.54 5.26 6.61
C ILE A 245 -8.02 4.34 5.48
N GLU A 246 -8.83 4.13 4.43
CA GLU A 246 -8.43 3.36 3.24
C GLU A 246 -7.35 4.06 2.40
N GLN A 247 -7.36 5.40 2.37
CA GLN A 247 -6.35 6.20 1.69
C GLN A 247 -4.98 6.04 2.35
N ALA A 248 -4.96 6.00 3.68
CA ALA A 248 -3.74 5.77 4.44
C ALA A 248 -3.24 4.33 4.23
N GLY A 249 -4.17 3.36 4.11
CA GLY A 249 -3.97 1.92 3.81
C GLY A 249 -3.40 1.54 2.44
N SER A 250 -3.47 2.43 1.45
CA SER A 250 -3.32 2.07 0.03
C SER A 250 -1.92 1.63 -0.39
N ASP A 251 -0.95 1.97 0.43
CA ASP A 251 0.44 1.98 0.04
C ASP A 251 1.13 0.69 0.47
N LEU A 252 0.62 -0.02 1.50
CA LEU A 252 1.08 -1.30 2.09
C LEU A 252 1.14 -2.54 1.19
N LEU A 253 0.87 -2.38 -0.09
CA LEU A 253 0.49 -3.48 -0.94
C LEU A 253 1.73 -4.12 -1.56
N GLN A 254 1.86 -5.43 -1.36
CA GLN A 254 2.93 -6.19 -1.99
C GLN A 254 2.67 -6.31 -3.49
N GLU A 255 3.74 -6.24 -4.28
CA GLU A 255 3.67 -6.42 -5.72
C GLU A 255 2.99 -7.75 -6.09
N GLY A 256 2.10 -7.70 -7.07
CA GLY A 256 1.39 -8.88 -7.57
C GLY A 256 0.17 -9.29 -6.75
N GLY A 257 -0.09 -8.66 -5.60
CA GLY A 257 -1.31 -8.91 -4.82
C GLY A 257 -2.55 -8.18 -5.36
N VAL A 258 -3.73 -8.72 -5.05
CA VAL A 258 -5.03 -8.11 -5.32
C VAL A 258 -5.72 -7.79 -4.00
N TYR A 259 -5.95 -6.51 -3.73
CA TYR A 259 -6.38 -6.05 -2.42
C TYR A 259 -7.76 -5.41 -2.49
N MET A 260 -8.75 -6.05 -1.87
CA MET A 260 -10.12 -5.55 -1.87
C MET A 260 -10.23 -4.26 -1.06
N VAL A 261 -10.72 -3.20 -1.71
CA VAL A 261 -10.83 -1.88 -1.06
C VAL A 261 -12.13 -1.77 -0.29
N ASP A 262 -13.23 -2.32 -0.83
CA ASP A 262 -14.55 -2.30 -0.18
C ASP A 262 -14.73 -3.45 0.84
N GLY A 263 -13.63 -4.13 1.17
CA GLY A 263 -13.57 -5.31 2.02
C GLY A 263 -13.30 -5.00 3.49
N ALA A 264 -13.62 -3.78 3.96
CA ALA A 264 -13.36 -3.25 5.31
C ALA A 264 -13.94 -4.08 6.49
N ARG A 265 -14.37 -5.32 6.25
CA ARG A 265 -14.84 -6.31 7.22
C ARG A 265 -14.09 -7.64 7.16
N ARG A 266 -13.02 -7.78 6.37
CA ARG A 266 -12.25 -9.03 6.31
C ARG A 266 -11.12 -9.03 7.33
N GLY A 267 -11.06 -10.12 8.10
CA GLY A 267 -10.16 -10.21 9.25
C GLY A 267 -10.71 -9.49 10.48
N VAL A 268 -9.82 -9.20 11.43
CA VAL A 268 -10.18 -8.52 12.67
C VAL A 268 -10.35 -7.03 12.44
N ARG A 269 -11.35 -6.42 13.08
CA ARG A 269 -11.65 -4.98 12.92
C ARG A 269 -11.01 -4.18 14.04
N LEU A 270 -10.08 -3.31 13.70
CA LEU A 270 -9.49 -2.35 14.63
C LEU A 270 -10.49 -1.23 14.97
N LEU A 271 -10.72 -1.00 16.25
CA LEU A 271 -11.56 0.09 16.78
C LEU A 271 -10.73 1.32 17.15
N THR A 272 -9.47 1.13 17.54
CA THR A 272 -8.55 2.22 17.84
C THR A 272 -8.19 2.96 16.54
N PRO A 273 -8.37 4.29 16.45
CA PRO A 273 -7.89 5.06 15.32
C PRO A 273 -6.37 4.94 15.20
N LEU A 274 -5.86 4.84 13.98
CA LEU A 274 -4.43 5.10 13.74
C LEU A 274 -4.23 6.60 13.97
N GLU A 275 -3.27 6.98 14.83
CA GLU A 275 -3.00 8.40 15.06
C GLU A 275 -2.65 9.08 13.73
N GLN A 276 -3.46 10.06 13.36
CA GLN A 276 -3.17 10.91 12.21
C GLN A 276 -2.09 11.91 12.65
N GLY A 277 -0.85 11.62 12.30
CA GLY A 277 0.22 12.62 12.32
C GLY A 277 0.03 13.68 11.23
#